data_AF-A0A3C1SIR8-F1
#
_entry.id   AF-A0A3C1SIR8-F1
#
_cell.length_a   1.000
_cell.length_b   1.000
_cell.length_c   1.000
_cell.angle_alpha   90.00
_cell.angle_beta   90.00
_cell.angle_gamma   90.00
#
_symmetry.space_group_name_H-M   'P 1'
#
loop_
_entity.id
_entity.type
_entity.pdbx_description
1 polymer ?
#
loop_
_entity_poly.entity_id
_entity_poly.type
_entity_poly.pdbx_seq_one_letter_code
_entity_poly.pdbx_strand_id
1 'polypeptide(L)'
;MTKNFELKKFLFRLFPVLGILLALAVNAFIPNSVQHPVSVQPYYERLLFALLVLAAVVFVLSFFIPKLHDSLTQKGPFLLGAAGVVIVINLVTAKFALLPVIFFPSYDNILAIFVEQTELLGKCIWYSFRLLLLGVFWGIVVGFITGVFLGFSKKVYYWINPYIKLIGPIP
;
A
#
# COMPACT_ATOMS: atom_id res chain seq x y z
N MET A 1 -8.59 -39.73 12.11
CA MET A 1 -8.92 -38.68 11.11
C MET A 1 -8.83 -37.25 11.67
N THR A 2 -9.26 -37.02 12.92
CA THR A 2 -9.27 -35.69 13.59
C THR A 2 -7.89 -35.04 13.79
N LYS A 3 -6.85 -35.82 14.08
CA LYS A 3 -5.48 -35.30 14.33
C LYS A 3 -4.85 -34.57 13.14
N ASN A 4 -5.13 -35.03 11.91
CA ASN A 4 -4.61 -34.39 10.68
C ASN A 4 -5.28 -33.05 10.38
N PHE A 5 -6.54 -32.88 10.81
CA PHE A 5 -7.29 -31.65 10.58
C PHE A 5 -6.80 -30.52 11.50
N GLU A 6 -6.55 -30.85 12.77
CA GLU A 6 -5.99 -29.90 13.73
C GLU A 6 -4.55 -29.50 13.39
N LEU A 7 -3.73 -30.44 12.87
CA LEU A 7 -2.38 -30.14 12.38
C LEU A 7 -2.41 -29.17 11.18
N LYS A 8 -3.34 -29.35 10.24
CA LYS A 8 -3.47 -28.48 9.06
C LYS A 8 -3.90 -27.06 9.44
N LYS A 9 -4.83 -26.91 10.39
CA LYS A 9 -5.24 -25.60 10.92
C LYS A 9 -4.11 -24.90 11.66
N PHE A 10 -3.34 -25.65 12.46
CA PHE A 10 -2.16 -25.12 13.13
C PHE A 10 -1.12 -24.62 12.12
N LEU A 11 -0.85 -25.40 11.07
CA LEU A 11 0.09 -25.05 10.01
C LEU A 11 -0.33 -23.75 9.29
N PHE A 12 -1.60 -23.64 8.89
CA PHE A 12 -2.11 -22.43 8.22
C PHE A 12 -2.04 -21.19 9.10
N ARG A 13 -2.13 -21.35 10.42
CA ARG A 13 -1.97 -20.24 11.37
C ARG A 13 -0.52 -19.78 11.50
N LEU A 14 0.45 -20.67 11.28
CA LEU A 14 1.87 -20.37 11.36
C LEU A 14 2.42 -19.68 10.09
N PHE A 15 1.69 -19.79 8.98
CA PHE A 15 2.08 -19.24 7.67
C PHE A 15 2.43 -17.75 7.64
N PRO A 16 1.72 -16.83 8.32
CA PRO A 16 2.12 -15.42 8.39
C PRO A 16 3.48 -15.24 9.05
N VAL A 17 3.76 -15.97 10.14
CA VAL A 17 5.04 -15.91 10.86
C VAL A 17 6.16 -16.48 9.98
N LEU A 18 5.92 -17.60 9.31
CA LEU A 18 6.88 -18.20 8.38
C LEU A 18 7.18 -17.28 7.19
N GLY A 19 6.17 -16.61 6.63
CA GLY A 19 6.36 -15.67 5.52
C GLY A 19 7.29 -14.50 5.90
N ILE A 20 7.12 -13.95 7.11
CA ILE A 20 7.95 -12.85 7.60
C ILE A 20 9.36 -13.33 7.94
N LEU A 21 9.49 -14.52 8.54
CA LEU A 21 10.79 -15.15 8.80
C LEU A 21 11.57 -15.41 7.51
N LEU A 22 10.90 -15.88 6.45
CA LEU A 22 11.50 -16.05 5.14
C LEU A 22 11.97 -14.72 4.56
N ALA A 23 11.16 -13.65 4.69
CA ALA A 23 11.55 -12.32 4.23
C ALA A 23 12.79 -11.78 4.97
N LEU A 24 12.86 -11.95 6.29
CA LEU A 24 14.03 -11.61 7.11
C LEU A 24 15.26 -12.41 6.70
N ALA A 25 15.11 -13.72 6.52
CA ALA A 25 16.20 -14.59 6.10
C ALA A 25 16.75 -14.16 4.72
N VAL A 26 15.87 -13.94 3.74
CA VAL A 26 16.27 -13.43 2.42
C VAL A 26 16.99 -12.09 2.54
N ASN A 27 16.53 -11.20 3.42
CA ASN A 27 17.18 -9.92 3.62
C ASN A 27 18.60 -10.04 4.18
N ALA A 28 18.77 -10.93 5.17
CA ALA A 28 20.05 -11.14 5.85
C ALA A 28 21.08 -11.91 4.98
N PHE A 29 20.63 -12.92 4.21
CA PHE A 29 21.54 -13.78 3.45
C PHE A 29 21.99 -13.18 2.12
N ILE A 30 21.18 -12.31 1.50
CA ILE A 30 21.48 -11.74 0.19
C ILE A 30 21.67 -10.24 0.36
N PRO A 31 22.88 -9.69 0.19
CA PRO A 31 23.11 -8.25 0.28
C PRO A 31 22.40 -7.51 -0.85
N ASN A 32 22.09 -6.23 -0.63
CA ASN A 32 21.52 -5.38 -1.68
C ASN A 32 22.60 -5.03 -2.71
N SER A 33 22.19 -4.79 -3.96
CA SER A 33 23.11 -4.41 -5.04
C SER A 33 23.78 -3.06 -4.76
N VAL A 34 25.06 -2.96 -5.11
CA VAL A 34 25.90 -1.75 -4.95
C VAL A 34 25.39 -0.53 -5.73
N GLN A 35 24.47 -0.74 -6.68
CA GLN A 35 23.86 0.34 -7.46
C GLN A 35 22.85 1.16 -6.66
N HIS A 36 22.32 0.60 -5.56
CA HIS A 36 21.38 1.30 -4.69
C HIS A 36 22.11 2.23 -3.73
N PRO A 37 21.61 3.46 -3.50
CA PRO A 37 22.14 4.30 -2.44
C PRO A 37 21.95 3.59 -1.09
N VAL A 38 23.00 3.58 -0.27
CA VAL A 38 22.98 2.92 1.03
C VAL A 38 22.16 3.76 2.00
N SER A 39 21.09 3.19 2.53
CA SER A 39 20.29 3.83 3.57
C SER A 39 21.10 3.89 4.87
N VAL A 40 21.04 5.03 5.59
CA VAL A 40 21.80 5.24 6.84
C VAL A 40 21.35 4.27 7.94
N GLN A 41 20.11 3.79 7.89
CA GLN A 41 19.52 2.92 8.89
C GLN A 41 18.77 1.74 8.24
N PRO A 42 18.75 0.55 8.88
CA PRO A 42 18.01 -0.60 8.39
C PRO A 42 16.52 -0.47 8.78
N TYR A 43 15.76 0.30 7.99
CA TYR A 43 14.33 0.53 8.22
C TYR A 43 13.49 -0.70 7.87
N TYR A 44 13.84 -1.39 6.78
CA TYR A 44 13.11 -2.57 6.31
C TYR A 44 13.24 -3.73 7.32
N GLU A 45 14.43 -3.94 7.88
CA GLU A 45 14.64 -4.96 8.92
C GLU A 45 13.85 -4.67 10.19
N ARG A 46 13.83 -3.40 10.63
CA ARG A 46 13.03 -2.98 11.80
C ARG A 46 11.54 -3.18 11.55
N LEU A 47 11.05 -2.87 10.35
CA LEU A 47 9.66 -3.11 9.97
C LEU A 47 9.34 -4.60 9.99
N LEU A 48 10.18 -5.44 9.38
CA LEU A 48 9.99 -6.88 9.37
C LEU A 48 10.02 -7.48 10.78
N PHE A 49 10.91 -6.99 11.65
CA PHE A 49 10.96 -7.42 13.05
C PHE A 49 9.69 -7.00 13.82
N ALA A 50 9.24 -5.76 13.65
CA ALA A 50 7.98 -5.29 14.26
C ALA A 50 6.78 -6.11 13.78
N LEU A 51 6.73 -6.43 12.48
CA LEU A 51 5.67 -7.25 11.90
C LEU A 51 5.74 -8.69 12.40
N LEU A 52 6.94 -9.24 12.61
CA LEU A 52 7.14 -10.57 13.19
C LEU A 52 6.63 -10.63 14.63
N VAL A 53 6.97 -9.63 15.45
CA VAL A 53 6.48 -9.53 16.83
C VAL A 53 4.96 -9.45 16.83
N LEU A 54 4.38 -8.61 15.97
CA LEU A 54 2.92 -8.48 15.84
C LEU A 54 2.28 -9.81 15.41
N ALA A 55 2.83 -10.49 14.40
CA ALA A 55 2.33 -11.77 13.93
C ALA A 55 2.44 -12.86 15.01
N ALA A 56 3.52 -12.86 15.80
CA ALA A 56 3.70 -13.76 16.93
C ALA A 56 2.66 -13.50 18.04
N VAL A 57 2.43 -12.22 18.39
CA VAL A 57 1.39 -11.84 19.37
C VAL A 57 0.01 -12.28 18.89
N VAL A 58 -0.33 -12.03 17.63
CA VAL A 58 -1.62 -12.46 17.04
C VAL A 58 -1.73 -13.99 17.02
N PHE A 59 -0.64 -14.70 16.71
CA PHE A 59 -0.59 -16.16 16.78
C PHE A 59 -0.84 -16.69 18.20
N VAL A 60 -0.26 -16.07 19.22
CA VAL A 60 -0.49 -16.44 20.64
C VAL A 60 -1.93 -16.13 21.06
N LEU A 61 -2.44 -14.94 20.73
CA LEU A 61 -3.82 -14.54 21.04
C LEU A 61 -4.86 -15.41 20.33
N SER A 62 -4.50 -16.00 19.20
CA SER A 62 -5.36 -16.92 18.45
C SER A 62 -5.66 -18.23 19.23
N PHE A 63 -4.89 -18.58 20.25
CA PHE A 63 -5.24 -19.69 21.15
C PHE A 63 -6.38 -19.34 22.12
N PHE A 64 -6.49 -18.06 22.50
CA PHE A 64 -7.48 -17.60 23.47
C PHE A 64 -8.77 -17.11 22.81
N ILE A 65 -8.71 -16.70 21.53
CA ILE A 65 -9.82 -16.06 20.84
C ILE A 65 -10.24 -16.88 19.60
N PRO A 66 -11.44 -17.51 19.61
CA PRO A 66 -11.88 -18.38 18.51
C PRO A 66 -12.09 -17.62 17.19
N LYS A 67 -12.52 -16.36 17.23
CA LYS A 67 -12.65 -15.52 16.02
C LYS A 67 -11.31 -15.28 15.31
N LEU A 68 -10.23 -15.10 16.08
CA LEU A 68 -8.88 -14.92 15.54
C LEU A 68 -8.33 -16.25 14.99
N HIS A 69 -8.63 -17.36 15.66
CA HIS A 69 -8.33 -18.71 15.18
C HIS A 69 -8.88 -18.96 13.77
N ASP A 70 -10.17 -18.72 13.56
CA ASP A 70 -10.80 -18.99 12.26
C ASP A 70 -10.30 -18.01 11.20
N SER A 71 -10.13 -16.73 11.55
CA SER A 71 -9.62 -15.72 10.62
C SER A 71 -8.19 -15.99 10.16
N LEU A 72 -7.27 -16.34 11.07
CA LEU A 72 -5.88 -16.67 10.70
C LEU A 72 -5.80 -17.97 9.91
N THR A 73 -6.64 -18.96 10.22
CA THR A 73 -6.64 -20.23 9.48
C THR A 73 -7.09 -20.03 8.04
N GLN A 74 -8.08 -19.15 7.82
CA GLN A 74 -8.58 -18.83 6.48
C GLN A 74 -7.62 -17.90 5.71
N LYS A 75 -7.07 -16.88 6.36
CA LYS A 75 -6.23 -15.85 5.72
C LYS A 75 -4.74 -16.20 5.69
N GLY A 76 -4.29 -17.17 6.47
CA GLY A 76 -2.89 -17.56 6.60
C GLY A 76 -2.19 -17.89 5.27
N PRO A 77 -2.76 -18.76 4.42
CA PRO A 77 -2.23 -19.05 3.09
C PRO A 77 -2.12 -17.82 2.19
N PHE A 78 -3.11 -16.92 2.25
CA PHE A 78 -3.07 -15.67 1.49
C PHE A 78 -1.93 -14.76 1.97
N LEU A 79 -1.74 -14.64 3.29
CA LEU A 79 -0.68 -13.82 3.87
C LEU A 79 0.72 -14.37 3.54
N LEU A 80 0.90 -15.69 3.50
CA LEU A 80 2.17 -16.29 3.06
C LEU A 80 2.41 -16.06 1.57
N GLY A 81 1.37 -16.17 0.73
CA GLY A 81 1.45 -15.80 -0.68
C GLY A 81 1.85 -14.34 -0.87
N ALA A 82 1.22 -13.42 -0.13
CA ALA A 82 1.56 -11.99 -0.16
C ALA A 82 3.01 -11.73 0.26
N ALA A 83 3.48 -12.37 1.33
CA ALA A 83 4.88 -12.30 1.75
C ALA A 83 5.82 -12.83 0.65
N GLY A 84 5.46 -13.93 -0.01
CA GLY A 84 6.19 -14.47 -1.16
C GLY A 84 6.32 -13.47 -2.31
N VAL A 85 5.24 -12.77 -2.67
CA VAL A 85 5.26 -11.72 -3.69
C VAL A 85 6.21 -10.58 -3.29
N VAL A 86 6.13 -10.12 -2.03
CA VAL A 86 7.02 -9.06 -1.51
C VAL A 86 8.49 -9.48 -1.59
N ILE A 87 8.80 -10.73 -1.25
CA ILE A 87 10.16 -11.31 -1.35
C ILE A 87 10.64 -11.34 -2.79
N VAL A 88 9.80 -11.82 -3.72
CA VAL A 88 10.15 -11.87 -5.15
C VAL A 88 10.41 -10.47 -5.69
N ILE A 89 9.57 -9.49 -5.37
CA ILE A 89 9.80 -8.10 -5.78
C ILE A 89 11.11 -7.57 -5.19
N ASN A 90 11.40 -7.83 -3.91
CA ASN A 90 12.65 -7.41 -3.27
C ASN A 90 13.87 -7.99 -3.99
N LEU A 91 13.79 -9.26 -4.35
CA LEU A 91 14.86 -9.94 -5.07
C LEU A 91 15.11 -9.30 -6.42
N VAL A 92 14.06 -9.07 -7.21
CA VAL A 92 14.16 -8.49 -8.55
C VAL A 92 14.66 -7.03 -8.50
N THR A 93 14.20 -6.25 -7.53
CA THR A 93 14.47 -4.80 -7.44
C THR A 93 15.75 -4.48 -6.68
N ALA A 94 15.81 -4.80 -5.39
CA ALA A 94 16.88 -4.37 -4.49
C ALA A 94 18.11 -5.28 -4.57
N LYS A 95 17.88 -6.60 -4.65
CA LYS A 95 18.98 -7.58 -4.54
C LYS A 95 19.69 -7.81 -5.86
N PHE A 96 18.95 -8.11 -6.92
CA PHE A 96 19.52 -8.38 -8.24
C PHE A 96 19.54 -7.16 -9.17
N ALA A 97 18.85 -6.07 -8.83
CA ALA A 97 18.79 -4.84 -9.63
C ALA A 97 18.44 -5.10 -11.12
N LEU A 98 17.47 -5.99 -11.39
CA LEU A 98 16.99 -6.25 -12.76
C LEU A 98 16.23 -5.04 -13.32
N LEU A 99 15.64 -4.23 -12.44
CA LEU A 99 14.87 -3.04 -12.78
C LEU A 99 15.72 -1.77 -12.62
N PRO A 100 15.42 -0.71 -13.36
CA PRO A 100 16.19 0.52 -13.26
C PRO A 100 16.06 1.12 -11.85
N VAL A 101 17.20 1.26 -11.18
CA VAL A 101 17.33 1.61 -9.76
C VAL A 101 16.66 2.94 -9.40
N ILE A 102 16.65 3.91 -10.33
CA ILE A 102 16.06 5.23 -10.12
C ILE A 102 14.54 5.15 -9.93
N PHE A 103 13.87 4.21 -10.62
CA PHE A 103 12.42 4.03 -10.53
C PHE A 103 12.03 3.04 -9.43
N PHE A 104 12.92 2.09 -9.11
CA PHE A 104 12.67 1.02 -8.15
C PHE A 104 13.72 1.02 -7.03
N PRO A 105 13.66 2.00 -6.11
CA PRO A 105 14.54 2.02 -4.96
C PRO A 105 14.30 0.81 -4.03
N SER A 106 15.32 0.46 -3.26
CA SER A 106 15.18 -0.55 -2.19
C SER A 106 14.14 -0.15 -1.15
N TYR A 107 13.57 -1.15 -0.46
CA TYR A 107 12.57 -0.90 0.59
C TYR A 107 13.11 -0.03 1.74
N ASP A 108 14.39 -0.17 2.10
CA ASP A 108 15.02 0.69 3.11
C ASP A 108 15.00 2.16 2.68
N ASN A 109 15.29 2.46 1.42
CA ASN A 109 15.27 3.82 0.89
C ASN A 109 13.86 4.40 0.81
N ILE A 110 12.87 3.57 0.44
CA ILE A 110 11.46 3.98 0.46
C ILE A 110 11.04 4.36 1.87
N LEU A 111 11.32 3.50 2.85
CA LEU A 111 10.96 3.73 4.25
C LEU A 111 11.73 4.91 4.87
N ALA A 112 12.98 5.11 4.46
CA ALA A 112 13.78 6.26 4.89
C ALA A 112 13.09 7.57 4.51
N ILE A 113 12.55 7.71 3.31
CA ILE A 113 11.82 8.91 2.88
C ILE A 113 10.61 9.17 3.79
N PHE A 114 9.85 8.12 4.15
CA PHE A 114 8.70 8.27 5.02
C PHE A 114 9.04 8.72 6.44
N VAL A 115 10.23 8.40 6.94
CA VAL A 115 10.64 8.74 8.32
C VAL A 115 11.45 10.04 8.35
N GLU A 116 12.41 10.18 7.45
CA GLU A 116 13.36 11.29 7.42
C GLU A 116 12.78 12.53 6.74
N GLN A 117 11.86 12.37 5.78
CA GLN A 117 11.27 13.48 5.03
C GLN A 117 9.78 13.72 5.38
N THR A 118 9.36 13.35 6.60
CA THR A 118 7.98 13.52 7.08
C THR A 118 7.45 14.94 6.93
N GLU A 119 8.27 15.95 7.23
CA GLU A 119 7.87 17.36 7.14
C GLU A 119 7.57 17.78 5.69
N LEU A 120 8.44 17.38 4.76
CA LEU A 120 8.26 17.67 3.33
C LEU A 120 7.03 16.94 2.79
N LEU A 121 6.87 15.67 3.15
CA LEU A 121 5.74 14.85 2.71
C LEU A 121 4.41 15.42 3.24
N GLY A 122 4.39 15.84 4.51
CA GLY A 122 3.23 16.50 5.13
C GLY A 122 2.86 17.81 4.42
N LYS A 123 3.85 18.64 4.06
CA LYS A 123 3.63 19.85 3.26
C LYS A 123 3.01 19.52 1.90
N CYS A 124 3.57 18.56 1.16
CA CYS A 124 3.07 18.15 -0.15
C CYS A 124 1.63 17.62 -0.11
N ILE A 125 1.32 16.81 0.91
CA ILE A 125 -0.04 16.29 1.14
C ILE A 125 -0.99 17.45 1.42
N TRP A 126 -0.61 18.37 2.32
CA TRP A 126 -1.44 19.51 2.67
C TRP A 126 -1.73 20.42 1.49
N TYR A 127 -0.73 20.76 0.68
CA TYR A 127 -0.92 21.61 -0.50
C TYR A 127 -1.77 20.93 -1.57
N SER A 128 -1.55 19.64 -1.84
CA SER A 128 -2.38 18.87 -2.78
C SER A 128 -3.83 18.80 -2.31
N PHE A 129 -4.04 18.54 -1.02
CA PHE A 129 -5.37 18.47 -0.43
C PHE A 129 -6.07 19.83 -0.46
N ARG A 130 -5.36 20.91 -0.10
CA ARG A 130 -5.89 22.28 -0.18
C ARG A 130 -6.28 22.64 -1.61
N LEU A 131 -5.44 22.30 -2.59
CA LEU A 131 -5.72 22.57 -4.00
C LEU A 131 -6.96 21.80 -4.47
N LEU A 132 -7.08 20.52 -4.08
CA LEU A 132 -8.25 19.70 -4.37
C LEU A 132 -9.52 20.31 -3.79
N LEU A 133 -9.50 20.69 -2.50
CA LEU A 133 -10.66 21.30 -1.85
C LEU A 133 -11.08 22.60 -2.52
N LEU A 134 -10.12 23.46 -2.87
CA LEU A 134 -10.40 24.71 -3.57
C LEU A 134 -10.97 24.45 -4.97
N GLY A 135 -10.39 23.50 -5.71
CA GLY A 135 -10.88 23.10 -7.03
C GLY A 135 -12.30 22.55 -6.99
N VAL A 136 -12.59 21.67 -6.03
CA VAL A 136 -13.93 21.11 -5.82
C VAL A 136 -14.92 22.20 -5.39
N PHE A 137 -14.54 23.04 -4.44
CA PHE A 137 -15.41 24.11 -3.94
C PHE A 137 -15.82 25.07 -5.07
N TRP A 138 -14.84 25.59 -5.80
CA TRP A 138 -15.13 26.50 -6.93
C TRP A 138 -15.83 25.77 -8.09
N GLY A 139 -15.48 24.51 -8.35
CA GLY A 139 -16.16 23.68 -9.33
C GLY A 139 -17.65 23.49 -9.01
N ILE A 140 -17.99 23.23 -7.74
CA ILE A 140 -19.39 23.12 -7.29
C ILE A 140 -20.11 24.47 -7.42
N VAL A 141 -19.50 25.57 -6.96
CA VAL A 141 -20.12 26.90 -7.02
C VAL A 141 -20.42 27.29 -8.48
N VAL A 142 -19.42 27.20 -9.36
CA VAL A 142 -19.57 27.56 -10.77
C VAL A 142 -20.51 26.58 -11.48
N GLY A 143 -20.38 25.28 -11.22
CA GLY A 143 -21.22 24.24 -11.80
C GLY A 143 -22.69 24.38 -11.40
N PHE A 144 -22.98 24.69 -10.14
CA PHE A 144 -24.34 24.92 -9.64
C PHE A 144 -24.96 26.17 -10.27
N ILE A 145 -24.25 27.30 -10.24
CA ILE A 145 -24.71 28.56 -10.85
C ILE A 145 -25.00 28.34 -12.35
N THR A 146 -24.08 27.69 -13.05
CA THR A 146 -24.23 27.38 -14.48
C THR A 146 -25.43 26.47 -14.72
N GLY A 147 -25.59 25.40 -13.93
CA GLY A 147 -26.73 24.49 -14.01
C GLY A 147 -28.07 25.19 -13.81
N VAL A 148 -28.18 26.10 -12.85
CA VAL A 148 -29.37 26.93 -12.63
C VAL A 148 -29.66 27.79 -13.87
N PHE A 149 -28.68 28.52 -14.39
CA PHE A 149 -28.91 29.37 -15.58
C PHE A 149 -29.31 28.58 -16.83
N LEU A 150 -28.78 27.37 -17.04
CA LEU A 150 -29.20 26.50 -18.12
C LEU A 150 -30.68 26.09 -18.00
N GLY A 151 -31.16 25.85 -16.78
CA GLY A 151 -32.56 25.49 -16.54
C GLY A 151 -33.56 26.62 -16.83
N PHE A 152 -33.16 27.88 -16.59
CA PHE A 152 -34.05 29.04 -16.73
C PHE A 152 -33.96 29.77 -18.08
N SER A 153 -32.91 29.56 -18.90
CA SER A 153 -32.72 30.33 -20.14
C SER A 153 -32.28 29.51 -21.35
N LYS A 154 -33.11 29.52 -22.41
CA LYS A 154 -32.80 28.90 -23.71
C LYS A 154 -31.59 29.53 -24.40
N LYS A 155 -31.35 30.83 -24.20
CA LYS A 155 -30.21 31.53 -24.80
C LYS A 155 -28.89 31.07 -24.18
N VAL A 156 -28.86 30.91 -22.85
CA VAL A 156 -27.69 30.41 -22.12
C VAL A 156 -27.42 28.95 -22.48
N TYR A 157 -28.47 28.12 -22.54
CA TYR A 157 -28.35 26.73 -23.00
C TYR A 157 -27.72 26.63 -24.40
N TYR A 158 -28.19 27.43 -25.38
CA TYR A 158 -27.65 27.39 -26.75
C TYR A 158 -26.13 27.63 -26.81
N TRP A 159 -25.63 28.60 -26.03
CA TRP A 159 -24.20 28.94 -26.01
C TRP A 159 -23.35 27.97 -25.19
N ILE A 160 -23.86 27.42 -24.10
CA ILE A 160 -23.08 26.56 -23.18
C ILE A 160 -23.12 25.07 -23.60
N ASN A 161 -24.18 24.62 -24.25
CA ASN A 161 -24.36 23.25 -24.74
C ASN A 161 -23.17 22.69 -25.58
N PRO A 162 -22.53 23.43 -26.52
CA PRO A 162 -21.37 22.90 -27.24
C PRO A 162 -20.19 22.57 -26.31
N TYR A 163 -19.96 23.35 -25.25
CA TYR A 163 -18.89 23.10 -24.29
C TYR A 163 -19.20 21.89 -23.39
N ILE A 164 -20.45 21.75 -22.94
CA ILE A 164 -20.90 20.58 -22.18
C ILE A 164 -20.74 19.30 -23.01
N LYS A 165 -21.13 19.36 -24.29
CA LYS A 165 -20.95 18.24 -25.23
C LYS A 165 -19.51 18.00 -25.65
N LEU A 166 -18.59 18.93 -25.43
CA LEU A 166 -17.17 18.73 -25.67
C LEU A 166 -16.49 18.06 -24.48
N ILE A 167 -16.86 18.47 -23.25
CA ILE A 167 -16.30 17.95 -22.00
C ILE A 167 -16.92 16.60 -21.63
N GLY A 168 -18.22 16.41 -21.90
CA GLY A 168 -18.99 15.23 -21.51
C GLY A 168 -18.60 13.89 -22.16
N PRO A 169 -18.21 13.82 -23.45
CA PRO A 169 -17.83 12.58 -24.12
C PRO A 169 -16.31 12.38 -24.19
N ILE A 170 -15.54 12.99 -23.29
CA ILE A 170 -14.13 12.64 -23.13
C ILE A 170 -14.10 11.35 -22.28
N PRO A 171 -13.67 10.20 -22.86
CA PRO A 171 -13.56 8.94 -22.12
C PRO A 171 -12.57 9.04 -20.95
#